data_AF-A0A7X0VS34-F1
#
_entry.id   AF-A0A7X0VS34-F1
#
_cell.length_a   1.000
_cell.length_b   1.000
_cell.length_c   1.000
_cell.angle_alpha   90.00
_cell.angle_beta   90.00
_cell.angle_gamma   90.00
#
_symmetry.space_group_name_H-M   'P 1'
#
loop_
_entity.id
_entity.type
_entity.pdbx_description
1 polymer ?
#
loop_
_entity_poly.entity_id
_entity_poly.type
_entity_poly.pdbx_seq_one_letter_code
_entity_poly.pdbx_strand_id
1 'polypeptide(L)'
;MTNKYTRKKGMTLIEAIISVALFSILIIPISGLVMTAMKTSEKAEAKQEASYVGQGILEEMNIYDEIIIDKTSNSFKLLDGGEINREIYIDSEGNSQYKYKGNIIRDDFNVEVTLNKDSNFEYKPSSDTDSDDIKMDFVLRLYNNVSGKTEVKCGNKFKEIPNDLILKIDEFGNMTLNDKKTNIEVAQEPKVSNSNNKISIYLDKTFSNNKISIDVKNENKKENVVDKKEVLEVYIKSSKDVTDKLNVTGTKGKVKVYENIVDIPRGEMGDLYNILVDVKKNSDVLFTGKTTKNIVFK
;
A
#
# COMPACT_ATOMS: atom_id res chain seq x y z
N MET A 1 -28.04 -88.66 6.70
CA MET A 1 -27.30 -87.39 6.92
C MET A 1 -26.02 -87.72 7.68
N THR A 2 -24.89 -87.75 6.99
CA THR A 2 -23.59 -88.11 7.55
C THR A 2 -22.96 -86.88 8.19
N ASN A 3 -22.80 -86.91 9.51
CA ASN A 3 -22.07 -85.89 10.26
C ASN A 3 -20.60 -85.90 9.83
N LYS A 4 -20.18 -84.87 9.09
CA LYS A 4 -18.81 -84.68 8.64
C LYS A 4 -17.99 -84.15 9.81
N TYR A 5 -17.33 -85.02 10.56
CA TYR A 5 -16.38 -84.61 11.62
C TYR A 5 -15.20 -83.85 10.98
N THR A 6 -15.20 -82.53 11.13
CA THR A 6 -14.03 -81.69 10.83
C THR A 6 -12.98 -81.90 11.92
N ARG A 7 -11.93 -82.68 11.64
CA ARG A 7 -10.76 -82.75 12.52
C ARG A 7 -10.16 -81.35 12.67
N LYS A 8 -10.12 -80.82 13.89
CA LYS A 8 -9.32 -79.62 14.20
C LYS A 8 -7.85 -80.00 13.97
N LYS A 9 -7.22 -79.47 12.92
CA LYS A 9 -5.80 -79.67 12.66
C LYS A 9 -5.03 -78.97 13.80
N GLY A 10 -4.35 -79.74 14.64
CA GLY A 10 -3.42 -79.20 15.64
C GLY A 10 -2.14 -78.75 14.96
N MET A 11 -1.54 -77.65 15.43
CA MET A 11 -0.25 -77.18 14.97
C MET A 11 0.84 -78.15 15.45
N THR A 12 1.72 -78.57 14.54
CA THR A 12 2.88 -79.37 14.92
C THR A 12 3.91 -78.50 15.66
N LEU A 13 4.73 -79.11 16.50
CA LEU A 13 5.76 -78.38 17.26
C LEU A 13 6.74 -77.64 16.33
N ILE A 14 7.07 -78.23 15.17
CA ILE A 14 7.97 -77.62 14.19
C ILE A 14 7.35 -76.39 13.52
N GLU A 15 6.05 -76.43 13.18
CA GLU A 15 5.33 -75.26 12.65
C GLU A 15 5.27 -74.13 13.69
N ALA A 16 5.13 -74.47 14.98
CA ALA A 16 5.16 -73.51 16.06
C ALA A 16 6.50 -72.77 16.17
N ILE A 17 7.61 -73.52 16.14
CA ILE A 17 8.96 -72.98 16.24
C ILE A 17 9.28 -72.11 15.02
N ILE A 18 8.96 -72.58 13.81
CA ILE A 18 9.19 -71.82 12.57
C ILE A 18 8.36 -70.53 12.56
N SER A 19 7.10 -70.58 13.00
CA SER A 19 6.23 -69.40 13.05
C SER A 19 6.77 -68.34 14.03
N VAL A 20 7.22 -68.75 15.22
CA VAL A 20 7.84 -67.83 16.19
C VAL A 20 9.15 -67.26 15.64
N ALA A 21 10.01 -68.09 15.03
CA ALA A 21 11.26 -67.63 14.44
C ALA A 21 11.04 -66.59 13.34
N LEU A 22 10.08 -66.83 12.44
CA LEU A 22 9.69 -65.87 11.40
C LEU A 22 9.10 -64.60 12.00
N PHE A 23 8.24 -64.73 13.02
CA PHE A 23 7.64 -63.57 13.69
C PHE A 23 8.70 -62.71 14.40
N SER A 24 9.67 -63.33 15.07
CA SER A 24 10.79 -62.62 15.71
C SER A 24 11.67 -61.87 14.70
N ILE A 25 11.91 -62.46 13.51
CA ILE A 25 12.65 -61.79 12.43
C ILE A 25 11.86 -60.59 11.89
N LEU A 26 10.53 -60.68 11.81
CA LEU A 26 9.66 -59.64 11.25
C LEU A 26 9.32 -58.51 12.22
N ILE A 27 9.27 -58.76 13.53
CA ILE A 27 8.91 -57.74 14.53
C ILE A 27 9.85 -56.53 14.47
N ILE A 28 11.16 -56.77 14.39
CA ILE A 28 12.16 -55.70 14.44
C ILE A 28 11.95 -54.63 13.35
N PRO A 29 11.89 -54.98 12.05
CA PRO A 29 11.64 -53.99 11.01
C PRO A 29 10.25 -53.35 11.09
N ILE A 30 9.22 -54.10 11.51
CA ILE A 30 7.85 -53.54 11.66
C ILE A 30 7.82 -52.48 12.76
N SER A 31 8.45 -52.74 13.91
CA SER A 31 8.55 -51.74 14.99
C SER A 31 9.29 -50.48 14.54
N GLY A 32 10.35 -50.63 13.74
CA GLY A 32 11.06 -49.49 13.15
C GLY A 32 10.17 -48.66 12.22
N LEU A 33 9.36 -49.31 11.38
CA LEU A 33 8.41 -48.63 10.49
C LEU A 33 7.32 -47.90 11.28
N VAL A 34 6.74 -48.53 12.29
CA VAL A 34 5.71 -47.91 13.13
C VAL A 34 6.26 -46.70 13.89
N MET A 35 7.44 -46.83 14.52
CA MET A 35 8.09 -45.69 15.20
C MET A 35 8.40 -44.55 14.24
N THR A 36 8.86 -44.86 13.03
CA THR A 36 9.15 -43.84 12.01
C THR A 36 7.89 -43.14 11.54
N ALA A 37 6.81 -43.88 11.31
CA ALA A 37 5.50 -43.33 10.94
C ALA A 37 4.95 -42.42 12.03
N MET A 38 5.02 -42.84 13.30
CA MET A 38 4.61 -42.02 14.45
C MET A 38 5.40 -40.72 14.54
N LYS A 39 6.74 -40.79 14.51
CA LYS A 39 7.60 -39.60 14.54
C LYS A 39 7.35 -38.66 13.35
N THR A 40 7.07 -39.23 12.18
CA THR A 40 6.73 -38.45 10.98
C THR A 40 5.39 -37.74 11.15
N SER A 41 4.40 -38.44 11.72
CA SER A 41 3.09 -37.88 12.03
C SER A 41 3.18 -36.74 13.04
N GLU A 42 3.85 -36.95 14.18
CA GLU A 42 4.07 -35.92 15.21
C GLU A 42 4.78 -34.69 14.64
N LYS A 43 5.78 -34.90 13.77
CA LYS A 43 6.48 -33.79 13.10
C LYS A 43 5.58 -33.06 12.11
N ALA A 44 4.70 -33.76 11.40
CA ALA A 44 3.76 -33.15 10.46
C ALA A 44 2.70 -32.32 11.20
N GLU A 45 2.17 -32.86 12.29
CA GLU A 45 1.22 -32.18 13.19
C GLU A 45 1.84 -30.89 13.76
N ALA A 46 3.03 -30.97 14.34
CA ALA A 46 3.74 -29.80 14.87
C ALA A 46 4.00 -28.73 13.79
N LYS A 47 4.26 -29.12 12.54
CA LYS A 47 4.39 -28.18 11.42
C LYS A 47 3.07 -27.54 11.02
N GLN A 48 1.99 -28.29 11.05
CA GLN A 48 0.66 -27.78 10.72
C GLN A 48 0.20 -26.77 11.78
N GLU A 49 0.38 -27.08 13.06
CA GLU A 49 0.13 -26.16 14.18
C GLU A 49 0.98 -24.90 14.06
N ALA A 50 2.30 -25.05 13.83
CA ALA A 50 3.19 -23.91 13.64
C ALA A 50 2.78 -23.03 12.45
N SER A 51 2.30 -23.63 11.36
CA SER A 51 1.78 -22.90 10.20
C SER A 51 0.53 -22.11 10.52
N TYR A 52 -0.39 -22.66 11.32
CA TYR A 52 -1.60 -21.97 11.74
C TYR A 52 -1.26 -20.75 12.61
N VAL A 53 -0.37 -20.92 13.59
CA VAL A 53 0.12 -19.82 14.45
C VAL A 53 0.80 -18.73 13.61
N GLY A 54 1.70 -19.13 12.69
CA GLY A 54 2.43 -18.19 11.85
C GLY A 54 1.54 -17.42 10.86
N GLN A 55 0.54 -18.09 10.28
CA GLN A 55 -0.45 -17.45 9.40
C GLN A 55 -1.31 -16.43 10.15
N GLY A 56 -1.76 -16.76 11.36
CA GLY A 56 -2.55 -15.83 12.18
C GLY A 56 -1.82 -14.51 12.43
N ILE A 57 -0.51 -14.56 12.71
CA ILE A 57 0.29 -13.34 12.89
C ILE A 57 0.47 -12.58 11.57
N LEU A 58 0.67 -13.26 10.45
CA LEU A 58 0.77 -12.58 9.14
C LEU A 58 -0.52 -11.87 8.76
N GLU A 59 -1.68 -12.50 9.02
CA GLU A 59 -2.99 -11.89 8.80
C GLU A 59 -3.19 -10.68 9.69
N GLU A 60 -2.84 -10.79 10.97
CA GLU A 60 -2.85 -9.67 11.91
C GLU A 60 -1.99 -8.50 11.40
N MET A 61 -0.76 -8.77 10.97
CA MET A 61 0.14 -7.76 10.42
C MET A 61 -0.37 -7.13 9.11
N ASN A 62 -1.15 -7.87 8.31
CA ASN A 62 -1.75 -7.34 7.08
C ASN A 62 -2.92 -6.39 7.34
N ILE A 63 -3.54 -6.48 8.52
CA ILE A 63 -4.65 -5.59 8.94
C ILE A 63 -4.11 -4.23 9.41
N TYR A 64 -2.87 -4.17 9.90
CA TYR A 64 -2.28 -2.91 10.35
C TYR A 64 -1.91 -2.00 9.18
N ASP A 65 -2.68 -0.91 9.02
CA ASP A 65 -2.27 0.24 8.20
C ASP A 65 -1.45 1.26 9.03
N GLU A 66 -1.68 1.28 10.34
CA GLU A 66 -1.04 2.18 11.31
C GLU A 66 -0.67 1.44 12.60
N ILE A 67 0.53 1.69 13.12
CA ILE A 67 1.04 1.14 14.38
C ILE A 67 1.53 2.28 15.28
N ILE A 68 1.01 2.32 16.51
CA ILE A 68 1.41 3.28 17.53
C ILE A 68 2.53 2.69 18.36
N ILE A 69 3.68 3.38 18.41
CA ILE A 69 4.82 2.98 19.25
C ILE A 69 4.66 3.60 20.64
N ASP A 70 4.69 2.74 21.65
CA ASP A 70 4.83 3.19 23.04
C ASP A 70 6.22 3.81 23.21
N LYS A 71 6.26 5.09 23.56
CA LYS A 71 7.50 5.86 23.71
C LYS A 71 8.32 5.43 24.92
N THR A 72 7.71 4.81 25.93
CA THR A 72 8.37 4.37 27.15
C THR A 72 9.06 3.03 26.95
N SER A 73 8.39 2.06 26.33
CA SER A 73 8.97 0.74 26.03
C SER A 73 9.65 0.66 24.66
N ASN A 74 9.46 1.67 23.81
CA ASN A 74 9.97 1.71 22.44
C ASN A 74 9.50 0.50 21.61
N SER A 75 8.25 0.09 21.80
CA SER A 75 7.66 -1.13 21.25
C SER A 75 6.19 -0.92 20.86
N PHE A 76 5.62 -1.88 20.14
CA PHE A 76 4.17 -2.01 19.99
C PHE A 76 3.72 -3.41 20.36
N LYS A 77 2.42 -3.56 20.61
CA LYS A 77 1.80 -4.84 20.96
C LYS A 77 0.93 -5.35 19.83
N LEU A 78 1.04 -6.65 19.60
CA LEU A 78 0.06 -7.45 18.86
C LEU A 78 -1.26 -7.52 19.63
N LEU A 79 -2.33 -7.95 18.96
CA LEU A 79 -3.69 -8.07 19.50
C LEU A 79 -3.76 -8.96 20.76
N ASP A 80 -2.89 -9.95 20.86
CA ASP A 80 -2.79 -10.86 22.00
C ASP A 80 -1.85 -10.35 23.11
N GLY A 81 -1.23 -9.18 22.92
CA GLY A 81 -0.27 -8.59 23.85
C GLY A 81 1.19 -8.97 23.61
N GLY A 82 1.51 -9.78 22.59
CA GLY A 82 2.89 -10.04 22.19
C GLY A 82 3.62 -8.75 21.79
N GLU A 83 4.85 -8.56 22.26
CA GLU A 83 5.55 -7.27 22.13
C GLU A 83 6.62 -7.30 21.02
N ILE A 84 6.59 -6.28 20.17
CA ILE A 84 7.55 -6.08 19.09
C ILE A 84 8.33 -4.78 19.38
N ASN A 85 9.64 -4.92 19.56
CA ASN A 85 10.52 -3.81 19.91
C ASN A 85 11.05 -3.10 18.67
N ARG A 86 11.21 -1.78 18.75
CA ARG A 86 11.92 -0.98 17.75
C ARG A 86 13.41 -0.96 18.08
N GLU A 87 14.20 -1.53 17.19
CA GLU A 87 15.66 -1.54 17.23
C GLU A 87 16.23 -0.53 16.22
N ILE A 88 17.35 0.10 16.57
CA ILE A 88 18.12 0.92 15.63
C ILE A 88 19.27 0.07 15.10
N TYR A 89 19.43 0.02 13.78
CA TYR A 89 20.61 -0.55 13.14
C TYR A 89 21.27 0.47 12.23
N ILE A 90 22.57 0.30 11.97
CA ILE A 90 23.31 1.14 11.03
C ILE A 90 23.43 0.37 9.72
N ASP A 91 22.98 0.98 8.62
CA ASP A 91 23.11 0.39 7.29
C ASP A 91 24.56 0.48 6.77
N SER A 92 24.82 -0.15 5.62
CA SER A 92 26.15 -0.18 5.00
C SER A 92 26.69 1.20 4.60
N GLU A 93 25.83 2.22 4.58
CA GLU A 93 26.15 3.61 4.24
C GLU A 93 26.35 4.47 5.49
N GLY A 94 26.17 3.90 6.69
CA GLY A 94 26.34 4.60 7.97
C GLY A 94 25.08 5.30 8.46
N ASN A 95 23.92 5.12 7.82
CA ASN A 95 22.68 5.75 8.25
C ASN A 95 21.97 4.89 9.30
N SER A 96 21.38 5.54 10.30
CA SER A 96 20.54 4.87 11.30
C SER A 96 19.18 4.56 10.72
N GLN A 97 18.81 3.29 10.74
CA GLN A 97 17.54 2.75 10.26
C GLN A 97 16.81 2.05 11.41
N TYR A 98 15.48 2.03 11.34
CA TYR A 98 14.66 1.29 12.29
C TYR A 98 14.33 -0.11 11.77
N LYS A 99 14.52 -1.11 12.64
CA LYS A 99 14.06 -2.47 12.46
C LYS A 99 13.12 -2.81 13.60
N TYR A 100 12.05 -3.54 13.33
CA TYR A 100 11.15 -3.98 14.40
C TYR A 100 11.31 -5.48 14.57
N LYS A 101 11.54 -5.91 15.81
CA LYS A 101 11.78 -7.30 16.13
C LYS A 101 11.12 -7.68 17.46
N GLY A 102 10.41 -8.79 17.45
CA GLY A 102 9.82 -9.37 18.66
C GLY A 102 9.99 -10.87 18.70
N ASN A 103 10.02 -11.40 19.93
CA ASN A 103 10.05 -12.83 20.21
C ASN A 103 8.91 -13.13 21.18
N ILE A 104 7.94 -13.93 20.73
CA ILE A 104 6.68 -14.17 21.44
C ILE A 104 6.51 -15.68 21.60
N ILE A 105 6.00 -16.12 22.74
CA ILE A 105 5.63 -17.52 22.96
C ILE A 105 4.14 -17.68 22.70
N ARG A 106 3.77 -18.53 21.73
CA ARG A 106 2.37 -18.91 21.44
C ARG A 106 2.25 -20.42 21.28
N ASP A 107 1.36 -21.05 22.03
CA ASP A 107 1.07 -22.49 21.97
C ASP A 107 2.35 -23.37 22.01
N ASP A 108 3.26 -23.05 22.94
CA ASP A 108 4.59 -23.67 23.10
C ASP A 108 5.57 -23.48 21.92
N PHE A 109 5.22 -22.64 20.94
CA PHE A 109 6.11 -22.21 19.89
C PHE A 109 6.75 -20.86 20.23
N ASN A 110 8.03 -20.74 19.87
CA ASN A 110 8.71 -19.46 19.84
C ASN A 110 8.52 -18.82 18.47
N VAL A 111 7.83 -17.68 18.43
CA VAL A 111 7.55 -16.92 17.22
C VAL A 111 8.44 -15.69 17.17
N GLU A 112 9.25 -15.61 16.13
CA GLU A 112 10.09 -14.45 15.83
C GLU A 112 9.45 -13.65 14.70
N VAL A 113 9.09 -12.39 15.00
CA VAL A 113 8.52 -11.45 14.03
C VAL A 113 9.55 -10.39 13.74
N THR A 114 9.82 -10.15 12.45
CA THR A 114 10.77 -9.13 12.01
C THR A 114 10.15 -8.27 10.92
N LEU A 115 10.20 -6.95 11.08
CA LEU A 115 9.84 -5.98 10.04
C LEU A 115 11.07 -5.20 9.64
N ASN A 116 11.41 -5.26 8.35
CA ASN A 116 12.46 -4.45 7.77
C ASN A 116 11.83 -3.47 6.77
N LYS A 117 12.14 -2.18 6.91
CA LYS A 117 11.75 -1.19 5.91
C LYS A 117 12.40 -1.54 4.57
N ASP A 118 11.62 -1.52 3.50
CA ASP A 118 12.15 -1.71 2.15
C ASP A 118 12.87 -0.44 1.71
N SER A 119 14.19 -0.50 1.62
CA SER A 119 15.03 0.65 1.23
C SER A 119 14.92 0.99 -0.25
N ASN A 120 14.47 0.06 -1.10
CA ASN A 120 14.27 0.31 -2.53
C ASN A 120 12.90 0.93 -2.81
N PHE A 121 12.01 0.91 -1.81
CA PHE A 121 10.71 1.53 -1.89
C PHE A 121 10.79 2.97 -1.42
N GLU A 122 10.89 3.87 -2.38
CA GLU A 122 10.88 5.31 -2.14
C GLU A 122 9.53 5.88 -2.58
N TYR A 123 8.74 6.36 -1.62
CA TYR A 123 7.62 7.24 -1.95
C TYR A 123 8.18 8.56 -2.47
N LYS A 124 7.98 8.82 -3.76
CA LYS A 124 8.18 10.18 -4.29
C LYS A 124 7.07 11.06 -3.71
N PRO A 125 7.40 12.04 -2.85
CA PRO A 125 6.40 12.90 -2.27
C PRO A 125 5.72 13.76 -3.35
N SER A 126 4.39 13.81 -3.34
CA SER A 126 3.74 15.10 -3.51
C SER A 126 3.90 15.80 -2.16
N SER A 127 4.88 16.68 -2.05
CA SER A 127 4.92 17.61 -0.92
C SER A 127 3.68 18.50 -1.02
N ASP A 128 3.09 18.85 0.14
CA ASP A 128 1.96 19.79 0.29
C ASP A 128 2.20 21.19 -0.35
N THR A 129 3.40 21.39 -0.89
CA THR A 129 3.76 22.40 -1.89
C THR A 129 4.86 21.80 -2.78
N ASP A 130 4.72 21.87 -4.10
CA ASP A 130 5.87 21.99 -5.01
C ASP A 130 6.73 20.77 -5.41
N SER A 131 6.17 19.63 -5.83
CA SER A 131 6.92 18.71 -6.72
C SER A 131 6.34 18.57 -8.13
N ASP A 132 5.02 18.71 -8.27
CA ASP A 132 4.37 18.80 -9.57
C ASP A 132 3.96 20.22 -9.95
N ASP A 133 3.62 21.10 -9.00
CA ASP A 133 3.27 22.50 -9.28
C ASP A 133 4.46 23.29 -9.88
N ILE A 134 5.71 22.96 -9.49
CA ILE A 134 6.93 23.51 -10.12
C ILE A 134 7.00 23.18 -11.63
N LYS A 135 6.42 22.05 -12.05
CA LYS A 135 6.36 21.65 -13.47
C LYS A 135 5.18 22.27 -14.21
N MET A 136 4.26 22.92 -13.49
CA MET A 136 3.11 23.60 -14.06
C MET A 136 3.49 25.04 -14.38
N ASP A 137 2.98 25.55 -15.50
CA ASP A 137 3.15 26.96 -15.83
C ASP A 137 2.19 27.83 -15.04
N PHE A 138 1.03 27.26 -14.70
CA PHE A 138 -0.02 27.95 -13.99
C PHE A 138 -0.68 27.03 -12.97
N VAL A 139 -0.94 27.57 -11.79
CA VAL A 139 -1.64 26.88 -10.70
C VAL A 139 -2.84 27.71 -10.27
N LEU A 140 -4.01 27.10 -10.34
CA LEU A 140 -5.28 27.63 -9.86
C LEU A 140 -5.72 26.80 -8.66
N ARG A 141 -6.04 27.43 -7.54
CA ARG A 141 -6.63 26.74 -6.38
C ARG A 141 -8.05 27.24 -6.16
N LEU A 142 -9.02 26.33 -6.20
CA LEU A 142 -10.42 26.63 -5.95
C LEU A 142 -10.78 26.18 -4.54
N TYR A 143 -11.43 27.06 -3.79
CA TYR A 143 -11.84 26.81 -2.42
C TYR A 143 -13.12 27.59 -2.11
N ASN A 144 -13.86 27.20 -1.09
CA ASN A 144 -14.99 28.00 -0.63
C ASN A 144 -14.53 28.94 0.48
N ASN A 145 -14.88 30.22 0.38
CA ASN A 145 -14.64 31.19 1.42
C ASN A 145 -15.58 30.98 2.62
N VAL A 146 -15.38 31.76 3.68
CA VAL A 146 -16.16 31.67 4.92
C VAL A 146 -17.67 31.92 4.68
N SER A 147 -18.02 32.65 3.61
CA SER A 147 -19.40 32.91 3.21
C SER A 147 -20.01 31.81 2.33
N GLY A 148 -19.29 30.70 2.10
CA GLY A 148 -19.73 29.56 1.29
C GLY A 148 -19.67 29.80 -0.22
N LYS A 149 -19.03 30.88 -0.66
CA LYS A 149 -18.85 31.19 -2.09
C LYS A 149 -17.52 30.65 -2.59
N THR A 150 -17.48 30.16 -3.82
CA THR A 150 -16.24 29.67 -4.42
C THR A 150 -15.35 30.82 -4.88
N GLU A 151 -14.08 30.76 -4.49
CA GLU A 151 -13.03 31.68 -4.90
C GLU A 151 -11.92 30.92 -5.62
N VAL A 152 -11.21 31.61 -6.51
CA VAL A 152 -9.98 31.12 -7.12
C VAL A 152 -8.81 31.90 -6.56
N LYS A 153 -7.77 31.17 -6.14
CA LYS A 153 -6.44 31.70 -5.91
C LYS A 153 -5.58 31.45 -7.15
N CYS A 154 -4.96 32.51 -7.65
CA CYS A 154 -3.96 32.44 -8.70
C CYS A 154 -2.79 33.36 -8.31
N GLY A 155 -1.60 32.80 -8.13
CA GLY A 155 -0.48 33.50 -7.49
C GLY A 155 -0.88 34.03 -6.10
N ASN A 156 -0.77 35.35 -5.91
CA ASN A 156 -1.17 36.04 -4.67
C ASN A 156 -2.56 36.69 -4.75
N LYS A 157 -3.29 36.49 -5.86
CA LYS A 157 -4.61 37.09 -6.07
C LYS A 157 -5.71 36.11 -5.71
N PHE A 158 -6.78 36.63 -5.12
CA PHE A 158 -7.98 35.89 -4.75
C PHE A 158 -9.21 36.60 -5.31
N LYS A 159 -10.13 35.84 -5.91
CA LYS A 159 -11.37 36.43 -6.45
C LYS A 159 -12.51 35.41 -6.45
N GLU A 160 -13.70 35.88 -6.10
CA GLU A 160 -14.95 35.13 -6.24
C GLU A 160 -15.19 34.79 -7.70
N ILE A 161 -15.59 33.55 -7.98
CA ILE A 161 -15.78 33.05 -9.34
C ILE A 161 -17.25 32.72 -9.63
N PRO A 162 -17.75 33.03 -10.84
CA PRO A 162 -19.03 32.52 -11.31
C PRO A 162 -18.95 31.03 -11.65
N ASN A 163 -20.11 30.42 -11.92
CA ASN A 163 -20.20 29.01 -12.30
C ASN A 163 -19.75 28.72 -13.74
N ASP A 164 -19.74 29.71 -14.63
CA ASP A 164 -19.40 29.51 -16.04
C ASP A 164 -18.14 30.32 -16.38
N LEU A 165 -17.04 29.64 -16.64
CA LEU A 165 -15.73 30.26 -16.83
C LEU A 165 -15.11 29.88 -18.19
N ILE A 166 -14.24 30.75 -18.69
CA ILE A 166 -13.35 30.47 -19.82
C ILE A 166 -11.90 30.66 -19.34
N LEU A 167 -11.12 29.59 -19.42
CA LEU A 167 -9.67 29.62 -19.23
C LEU A 167 -8.98 29.67 -20.60
N LYS A 168 -8.18 30.70 -20.85
CA LYS A 168 -7.51 30.92 -22.12
C LYS A 168 -6.00 31.02 -21.93
N ILE A 169 -5.25 30.30 -22.76
CA ILE A 169 -3.84 30.56 -23.02
C ILE A 169 -3.73 31.30 -24.35
N ASP A 170 -3.20 32.52 -24.33
CA ASP A 170 -3.06 33.35 -25.53
C ASP A 170 -1.86 32.94 -26.41
N GLU A 171 -1.67 33.63 -27.54
CA GLU A 171 -0.59 33.33 -28.49
C GLU A 171 0.82 33.57 -27.91
N PHE A 172 0.91 34.42 -26.90
CA PHE A 172 2.14 34.73 -26.17
C PHE A 172 2.38 33.73 -25.02
N GLY A 173 1.36 32.95 -24.67
CA GLY A 173 1.33 31.93 -23.63
C GLY A 173 0.93 32.47 -22.27
N ASN A 174 0.32 33.65 -22.17
CA ASN A 174 -0.26 34.15 -20.92
C ASN A 174 -1.59 33.47 -20.63
N MET A 175 -1.88 33.29 -19.35
CA MET A 175 -3.13 32.70 -18.90
C MET A 175 -4.11 33.77 -18.44
N THR A 176 -5.36 33.65 -18.89
CA THR A 176 -6.50 34.40 -18.36
C THR A 176 -7.66 33.46 -18.01
N LEU A 177 -8.36 33.76 -16.93
CA LEU A 177 -9.60 33.12 -16.51
C LEU A 177 -10.67 34.20 -16.43
N ASN A 178 -11.72 34.07 -17.24
CA ASN A 178 -12.79 35.07 -17.36
C ASN A 178 -14.16 34.44 -17.09
N ASP A 179 -15.11 35.25 -16.63
CA ASP A 179 -16.53 34.93 -16.67
C ASP A 179 -16.98 34.74 -18.12
N LYS A 180 -17.59 33.60 -18.44
CA LYS A 180 -18.06 33.27 -19.78
C LYS A 180 -19.15 34.22 -20.28
N LYS A 181 -19.99 34.77 -19.40
CA LYS A 181 -21.13 35.63 -19.75
C LYS A 181 -20.71 37.09 -19.89
N THR A 182 -19.96 37.61 -18.93
CA THR A 182 -19.60 39.03 -18.88
C THR A 182 -18.23 39.33 -19.49
N ASN A 183 -17.41 38.29 -19.70
CA ASN A 183 -16.00 38.39 -20.09
C ASN A 183 -15.15 39.23 -19.12
N ILE A 184 -15.61 39.39 -17.88
CA ILE A 184 -14.86 40.05 -16.81
C ILE A 184 -13.73 39.11 -16.37
N GLU A 185 -12.52 39.65 -16.28
CA GLU A 185 -11.35 38.91 -15.82
C GLU A 185 -11.47 38.54 -14.35
N VAL A 186 -11.25 37.27 -14.06
CA VAL A 186 -11.24 36.68 -12.72
C VAL A 186 -9.80 36.45 -12.25
N ALA A 187 -8.93 35.94 -13.12
CA ALA A 187 -7.51 35.77 -12.83
C ALA A 187 -6.68 35.94 -14.11
N GLN A 188 -5.45 36.41 -13.93
CA GLN A 188 -4.45 36.50 -14.99
C GLN A 188 -3.07 36.28 -14.41
N GLU A 189 -2.27 35.46 -15.09
CA GLU A 189 -0.85 35.26 -14.82
C GLU A 189 -0.06 35.32 -16.13
N PRO A 190 1.05 36.10 -16.18
CA PRO A 190 1.92 36.14 -17.33
C PRO A 190 2.68 34.83 -17.48
N LYS A 191 3.14 34.55 -18.70
CA LYS A 191 3.94 33.36 -19.00
C LYS A 191 5.26 33.34 -18.22
N VAL A 192 5.60 32.19 -17.63
CA VAL A 192 6.93 31.91 -17.07
C VAL A 192 7.91 31.54 -18.19
N SER A 193 9.17 32.00 -18.09
CA SER A 193 10.19 32.00 -19.15
C SER A 193 10.45 30.66 -19.84
N ASN A 194 10.08 29.52 -19.23
CA ASN A 194 10.21 28.16 -19.77
C ASN A 194 8.89 27.38 -19.62
N SER A 195 7.90 27.70 -20.45
CA SER A 195 6.55 27.12 -20.38
C SER A 195 6.50 25.64 -20.82
N ASN A 196 6.07 24.76 -19.93
CA ASN A 196 5.79 23.35 -20.13
C ASN A 196 4.44 23.05 -20.81
N ASN A 197 3.63 24.09 -21.04
CA ASN A 197 2.24 24.09 -21.46
C ASN A 197 1.35 23.20 -20.56
N LYS A 198 1.48 23.39 -19.25
CA LYS A 198 0.74 22.62 -18.23
C LYS A 198 0.04 23.54 -17.23
N ILE A 199 -1.18 23.19 -16.85
CA ILE A 199 -1.98 23.89 -15.84
C ILE A 199 -2.41 22.90 -14.78
N SER A 200 -2.31 23.28 -13.51
CA SER A 200 -2.90 22.56 -12.39
C SER A 200 -4.09 23.34 -11.84
N ILE A 201 -5.22 22.65 -11.68
CA ILE A 201 -6.42 23.16 -11.02
C ILE A 201 -6.64 22.27 -9.79
N TYR A 202 -6.38 22.83 -8.61
CA TYR A 202 -6.49 22.13 -7.34
C TYR A 202 -7.79 22.49 -6.62
N LEU A 203 -8.59 21.49 -6.29
CA LEU A 203 -9.79 21.60 -5.45
C LEU A 203 -9.38 21.40 -3.99
N ASP A 204 -9.41 22.50 -3.23
CA ASP A 204 -9.14 22.48 -1.80
C ASP A 204 -10.21 21.69 -1.03
N LYS A 205 -9.87 21.18 0.16
CA LYS A 205 -10.79 20.45 1.05
C LYS A 205 -12.12 21.16 1.34
N THR A 206 -12.14 22.50 1.25
CA THR A 206 -13.36 23.31 1.45
C THR A 206 -14.23 23.43 0.20
N PHE A 207 -13.72 23.05 -0.97
CA PHE A 207 -14.43 23.14 -2.24
C PHE A 207 -15.71 22.30 -2.19
N SER A 208 -16.83 22.96 -2.44
CA SER A 208 -18.15 22.32 -2.50
C SER A 208 -19.06 23.04 -3.50
N ASN A 209 -18.77 22.86 -4.80
CA ASN A 209 -19.59 23.41 -5.87
C ASN A 209 -19.45 22.63 -7.18
N ASN A 210 -20.33 21.65 -7.40
CA ASN A 210 -20.38 20.84 -8.62
C ASN A 210 -20.93 21.55 -9.87
N LYS A 211 -21.37 22.81 -9.75
CA LYS A 211 -21.96 23.57 -10.86
C LYS A 211 -20.94 24.33 -11.68
N ILE A 212 -19.68 24.40 -11.22
CA ILE A 212 -18.64 25.14 -11.90
C ILE A 212 -18.20 24.39 -13.16
N SER A 213 -18.17 25.12 -14.28
CA SER A 213 -17.69 24.68 -15.58
C SER A 213 -16.62 25.62 -16.09
N ILE A 214 -15.53 25.04 -16.62
CA ILE A 214 -14.40 25.78 -17.19
C ILE A 214 -14.17 25.32 -18.63
N ASP A 215 -14.42 26.22 -19.59
CA ASP A 215 -14.06 26.02 -20.98
C ASP A 215 -12.61 26.43 -21.23
N VAL A 216 -11.77 25.50 -21.68
CA VAL A 216 -10.35 25.73 -21.91
C VAL A 216 -10.06 26.00 -23.39
N LYS A 217 -9.36 27.09 -23.67
CA LYS A 217 -8.93 27.50 -25.01
C LYS A 217 -7.41 27.66 -25.06
N ASN A 218 -6.75 26.84 -25.88
CA ASN A 218 -5.34 26.95 -26.16
C ASN A 218 -5.13 27.65 -27.52
N GLU A 219 -4.67 28.89 -27.51
CA GLU A 219 -4.33 29.66 -28.72
C GLU A 219 -2.81 29.79 -28.91
N ASN A 220 -2.00 29.11 -28.10
CA ASN A 220 -0.55 29.15 -28.18
C ASN A 220 -0.08 28.58 -29.53
N LYS A 221 0.58 29.39 -30.34
CA LYS A 221 1.13 28.99 -31.65
C LYS A 221 2.57 28.50 -31.53
N LYS A 222 2.89 27.43 -32.27
CA LYS A 222 4.22 26.78 -32.32
C LYS A 222 5.29 27.62 -33.03
N GLU A 223 4.89 28.61 -33.83
CA GLU A 223 5.73 29.21 -34.88
C GLU A 223 6.93 30.05 -34.43
N ASN A 224 7.10 30.36 -33.14
CA ASN A 224 8.15 31.30 -32.72
C ASN A 224 9.20 30.78 -31.71
N VAL A 225 9.20 29.49 -31.30
CA VAL A 225 10.22 28.99 -30.35
C VAL A 225 10.47 27.48 -30.52
N VAL A 226 11.75 27.11 -30.68
CA VAL A 226 12.25 25.73 -30.54
C VAL A 226 11.93 25.29 -29.10
N ASP A 227 11.15 24.21 -28.92
CA ASP A 227 10.74 23.61 -27.61
C ASP A 227 9.30 23.86 -27.10
N LYS A 228 8.41 24.55 -27.83
CA LYS A 228 6.99 24.64 -27.41
C LYS A 228 6.21 23.34 -27.65
N LYS A 229 5.60 22.78 -26.59
CA LYS A 229 4.58 21.73 -26.69
C LYS A 229 3.26 22.31 -27.20
N GLU A 230 2.75 21.77 -28.30
CA GLU A 230 1.50 22.22 -28.94
C GLU A 230 0.24 21.89 -28.12
N VAL A 231 0.32 20.82 -27.30
CA VAL A 231 -0.78 20.34 -26.46
C VAL A 231 -0.71 21.02 -25.10
N LEU A 232 -1.82 21.63 -24.67
CA LEU A 232 -2.01 22.12 -23.32
C LEU A 232 -2.51 20.98 -22.44
N GLU A 233 -1.77 20.65 -21.39
CA GLU A 233 -2.17 19.65 -20.40
C GLU A 233 -2.80 20.31 -19.18
N VAL A 234 -4.04 19.96 -18.85
CA VAL A 234 -4.77 20.48 -17.69
C VAL A 234 -4.96 19.34 -16.70
N TYR A 235 -4.44 19.49 -15.49
CA TYR A 235 -4.52 18.52 -14.41
C TYR A 235 -5.52 19.01 -13.37
N ILE A 236 -6.59 18.25 -13.16
CA ILE A 236 -7.55 18.50 -12.09
C ILE A 236 -7.17 17.62 -10.90
N LYS A 237 -6.72 18.28 -9.83
CA LYS A 237 -6.33 17.66 -8.57
C LYS A 237 -7.35 17.99 -7.50
N SER A 238 -7.58 17.09 -6.56
CA SER A 238 -8.48 17.34 -5.44
C SER A 238 -7.92 16.82 -4.14
N SER A 239 -8.16 17.54 -3.04
CA SER A 239 -7.96 16.96 -1.72
C SER A 239 -8.85 15.71 -1.53
N LYS A 240 -8.39 14.74 -0.74
CA LYS A 240 -9.12 13.50 -0.42
C LYS A 240 -10.55 13.72 0.06
N ASP A 241 -10.80 14.82 0.76
CA ASP A 241 -12.12 15.14 1.35
C ASP A 241 -13.13 15.70 0.32
N VAL A 242 -12.67 16.07 -0.88
CA VAL A 242 -13.52 16.66 -1.90
C VAL A 242 -14.26 15.57 -2.68
N THR A 243 -15.58 15.60 -2.60
CA THR A 243 -16.47 14.68 -3.33
C THR A 243 -17.08 15.31 -4.59
N ASP A 244 -17.15 16.65 -4.61
CA ASP A 244 -17.65 17.40 -5.76
C ASP A 244 -16.65 17.41 -6.93
N LYS A 245 -17.19 17.30 -8.14
CA LYS A 245 -16.38 17.31 -9.37
C LYS A 245 -16.41 18.68 -10.04
N LEU A 246 -15.28 19.06 -10.64
CA LEU A 246 -15.16 20.22 -11.50
C LEU A 246 -15.28 19.80 -12.96
N ASN A 247 -16.16 20.45 -13.72
CA ASN A 247 -16.31 20.17 -15.16
C ASN A 247 -15.32 21.03 -15.95
N VAL A 248 -14.37 20.42 -16.65
CA VAL A 248 -13.39 21.15 -17.48
C VAL A 248 -13.39 20.58 -18.89
N THR A 249 -13.64 21.43 -19.89
CA THR A 249 -13.76 20.99 -21.29
C THR A 249 -12.83 21.79 -22.20
N GLY A 250 -12.01 21.10 -22.99
CA GLY A 250 -11.24 21.74 -24.06
C GLY A 250 -12.15 22.15 -25.22
N THR A 251 -12.26 23.44 -25.50
CA THR A 251 -13.17 23.99 -26.54
C THR A 251 -12.44 24.56 -27.75
N LYS A 252 -11.14 24.88 -27.65
CA LYS A 252 -10.33 25.38 -28.75
C LYS A 252 -8.85 25.00 -28.59
N GLY A 253 -8.21 24.63 -29.70
CA GLY A 253 -6.82 24.19 -29.73
C GLY A 253 -6.63 22.77 -29.17
N LYS A 254 -5.37 22.30 -29.14
CA LYS A 254 -5.04 20.99 -28.57
C LYS A 254 -4.98 21.09 -27.05
N VAL A 255 -5.97 20.50 -26.37
CA VAL A 255 -6.09 20.45 -24.92
C VAL A 255 -6.29 19.02 -24.48
N LYS A 256 -5.56 18.58 -23.45
CA LYS A 256 -5.72 17.28 -22.80
C LYS A 256 -6.02 17.50 -21.32
N VAL A 257 -7.18 17.03 -20.89
CA VAL A 257 -7.62 17.14 -19.49
C VAL A 257 -7.37 15.80 -18.79
N TYR A 258 -6.73 15.86 -17.63
CA TYR A 258 -6.50 14.74 -16.73
C TYR A 258 -7.31 14.98 -15.46
N GLU A 259 -8.25 14.09 -15.16
CA GLU A 259 -9.18 14.21 -14.04
C GLU A 259 -8.93 13.14 -12.97
N ASN A 260 -9.57 13.29 -11.80
CA ASN A 260 -9.54 12.34 -10.67
C ASN A 260 -8.16 12.12 -10.05
N ILE A 261 -7.32 13.15 -10.01
CA ILE A 261 -6.04 13.08 -9.32
C ILE A 261 -6.27 13.47 -7.86
N VAL A 262 -6.33 12.49 -6.96
CA VAL A 262 -6.49 12.76 -5.52
C VAL A 262 -5.12 13.04 -4.92
N ASP A 263 -4.97 14.22 -4.31
CA ASP A 263 -3.79 14.56 -3.51
C ASP A 263 -4.00 14.03 -2.10
N ILE A 264 -3.15 13.08 -1.71
CA ILE A 264 -3.19 12.43 -0.41
C ILE A 264 -2.06 13.07 0.42
N PRO A 265 -2.37 13.85 1.48
CA PRO A 265 -1.36 14.52 2.28
C PRO A 265 -0.33 13.55 2.85
N ARG A 266 0.90 14.05 3.01
CA ARG A 266 2.00 13.28 3.60
C ARG A 266 1.69 13.02 5.08
N GLY A 267 1.36 11.77 5.40
CA GLY A 267 0.98 11.34 6.75
C GLY A 267 0.00 10.16 6.78
N GLU A 268 -0.66 9.88 5.65
CA GLU A 268 -1.59 8.74 5.53
C GLU A 268 -1.02 7.50 4.81
N MET A 269 0.10 7.62 4.10
CA MET A 269 0.78 6.47 3.48
C MET A 269 2.04 6.12 4.26
N GLY A 270 2.07 4.90 4.80
CA GLY A 270 3.17 4.35 5.59
C GLY A 270 4.29 3.78 4.74
N ASP A 271 5.50 3.71 5.29
CA ASP A 271 6.63 3.07 4.62
C ASP A 271 6.30 1.60 4.31
N LEU A 272 6.89 1.05 3.24
CA LEU A 272 6.74 -0.37 2.91
C LEU A 272 7.65 -1.20 3.81
N TYR A 273 7.09 -2.18 4.51
CA TYR A 273 7.83 -3.11 5.35
C TYR A 273 7.71 -4.53 4.82
N ASN A 274 8.85 -5.20 4.76
CA ASN A 274 8.95 -6.64 4.57
C ASN A 274 8.84 -7.32 5.94
N ILE A 275 7.73 -8.00 6.18
CA ILE A 275 7.40 -8.71 7.41
C ILE A 275 7.78 -10.19 7.24
N LEU A 276 8.55 -10.71 8.19
CA LEU A 276 8.95 -12.10 8.30
C LEU A 276 8.45 -12.66 9.63
N VAL A 277 7.82 -13.83 9.59
CA VAL A 277 7.36 -14.57 10.76
C VAL A 277 7.98 -15.96 10.72
N ASP A 278 8.83 -16.28 11.69
CA ASP A 278 9.43 -17.60 11.88
C ASP A 278 8.87 -18.24 13.14
N VAL A 279 8.31 -19.45 13.02
CA VAL A 279 7.77 -20.22 14.14
C VAL A 279 8.69 -21.40 14.43
N LYS A 280 9.20 -21.45 15.65
CA LYS A 280 10.25 -22.38 16.08
C LYS A 280 9.78 -23.24 17.25
N LYS A 281 10.20 -24.51 17.27
CA LYS A 281 10.08 -25.41 18.42
C LYS A 281 11.41 -26.12 18.62
N ASN A 282 11.96 -26.07 19.83
CA ASN A 282 13.27 -26.66 20.16
C ASN A 282 14.41 -26.21 19.20
N SER A 283 14.40 -24.94 18.78
CA SER A 283 15.33 -24.34 17.80
C SER A 283 15.11 -24.73 16.32
N ASP A 284 14.25 -25.69 16.02
CA ASP A 284 13.88 -26.02 14.64
C ASP A 284 12.83 -25.04 14.12
N VAL A 285 13.09 -24.43 12.96
CA VAL A 285 12.10 -23.63 12.24
C VAL A 285 11.09 -24.56 11.58
N LEU A 286 9.84 -24.50 12.02
CA LEU A 286 8.76 -25.35 11.52
C LEU A 286 7.91 -24.62 10.47
N PHE A 287 7.84 -23.30 10.55
CA PHE A 287 7.18 -22.44 9.58
C PHE A 287 7.95 -21.13 9.40
N THR A 288 7.99 -20.67 8.15
CA THR A 288 8.45 -19.33 7.78
C THR A 288 7.43 -18.75 6.82
N GLY A 289 6.92 -17.57 7.14
CA GLY A 289 6.02 -16.84 6.25
C GLY A 289 6.45 -15.39 6.09
N LYS A 290 6.07 -14.83 4.94
CA LYS A 290 6.49 -13.50 4.51
C LYS A 290 5.30 -12.74 3.95
N THR A 291 5.21 -11.46 4.27
CA THR A 291 4.28 -10.53 3.64
C THR A 291 4.93 -9.16 3.52
N THR A 292 4.38 -8.31 2.67
CA THR A 292 4.85 -6.94 2.49
C THR A 292 3.65 -6.02 2.62
N LYS A 293 3.78 -4.98 3.46
CA LYS A 293 2.68 -4.09 3.82
C LYS A 293 3.18 -2.67 4.03
N ASN A 294 2.38 -1.70 3.60
CA ASN A 294 2.56 -0.30 3.93
C ASN A 294 2.04 -0.02 5.34
N ILE A 295 2.92 0.43 6.23
CA ILE A 295 2.59 0.67 7.64
C ILE A 295 3.07 2.05 8.07
N VAL A 296 2.17 2.85 8.61
CA VAL A 296 2.51 4.14 9.25
C VAL A 296 2.87 3.86 10.70
N PHE A 297 4.12 4.15 11.10
CA PHE A 297 4.51 4.14 12.51
C PHE A 297 4.36 5.54 13.12
N LYS A 298 3.67 5.66 14.25
CA LYS A 298 3.47 6.93 15.00
C LYS A 298 4.06 6.89 16.41
#